data_AF-A0A3D2XG13-F1
#
_entry.id   AF-A0A3D2XG13-F1
#
_cell.length_a   1.000
_cell.length_b   1.000
_cell.length_c   1.000
_cell.angle_alpha   90.00
_cell.angle_beta   90.00
_cell.angle_gamma   90.00
#
_symmetry.space_group_name_H-M   'P 1'
#
loop_
_entity.id
_entity.type
_entity.pdbx_description
1 polymer ?
#
loop_
_entity_poly.entity_id
_entity_poly.type
_entity_poly.pdbx_seq_one_letter_code
_entity_poly.pdbx_strand_id
1 'polypeptide(L)'
;MQQRTFITSPEDIRAIAGEINIFSCKKQIFKVQLSQLGEAENFAVEKKLVRFYSLGQHSFWNILPVYTILVYLLMVFTNIIPYHELGIVPTILLYAPFALAAMLLLRIAATLYAKRSLLKLEQELESDPSFIFG
;
A
#
# COMPACT_ATOMS: atom_id res chain seq x y z
N MET A 1 -24.65 4.94 -0.55
CA MET A 1 -24.39 4.10 -1.74
C MET A 1 -22.90 4.14 -2.04
N GLN A 2 -22.22 3.00 -2.13
CA GLN A 2 -20.78 2.97 -2.46
C GLN A 2 -20.60 3.26 -3.96
N GLN A 3 -19.88 4.32 -4.30
CA GLN A 3 -19.52 4.64 -5.68
C GLN A 3 -18.63 3.53 -6.23
N ARG A 4 -19.06 2.90 -7.33
CA ARG A 4 -18.26 1.96 -8.10
C ARG A 4 -17.48 2.76 -9.15
N THR A 5 -16.16 2.69 -9.10
CA THR A 5 -15.29 3.28 -10.10
C THR A 5 -15.14 2.29 -11.24
N PHE A 6 -15.63 2.64 -12.43
CA PHE A 6 -15.45 1.84 -13.64
C PHE A 6 -14.12 2.21 -14.27
N ILE A 7 -13.30 1.20 -14.55
CA ILE A 7 -12.02 1.35 -15.25
C ILE A 7 -12.25 0.85 -16.67
N THR A 8 -12.27 1.79 -17.61
CA THR A 8 -12.53 1.53 -19.04
C THR A 8 -11.31 1.78 -19.90
N SER A 9 -10.28 2.43 -19.35
CA SER A 9 -9.01 2.71 -20.00
C SER A 9 -7.83 2.50 -19.05
N PRO A 10 -6.61 2.23 -19.57
CA PRO A 10 -5.38 2.22 -18.77
C PRO A 10 -5.11 3.56 -18.06
N GLU A 11 -5.51 4.68 -18.68
CA GLU A 11 -5.36 6.02 -18.12
C GLU A 11 -6.14 6.22 -16.81
N ASP A 12 -7.27 5.52 -16.63
CA ASP A 12 -8.04 5.53 -15.39
C ASP A 12 -7.22 4.94 -14.22
N ILE A 13 -6.37 3.94 -14.50
CA ILE A 13 -5.47 3.33 -13.51
C ILE A 13 -4.41 4.36 -13.06
N ARG A 14 -3.89 5.16 -14.01
CA ARG A 14 -2.95 6.25 -13.72
C ARG A 14 -3.60 7.34 -12.87
N ALA A 15 -4.85 7.72 -13.17
CA ALA A 15 -5.59 8.70 -12.37
C ALA A 15 -5.79 8.19 -10.92
N ILE A 16 -6.17 6.94 -10.74
CA ILE A 16 -6.31 6.30 -9.42
C ILE A 16 -4.96 6.29 -8.67
N ALA A 17 -3.86 5.97 -9.35
CA ALA A 17 -2.52 6.02 -8.74
C ALA A 17 -2.14 7.43 -8.28
N GLY A 18 -2.55 8.47 -9.02
CA GLY A 18 -2.37 9.88 -8.66
C GLY A 18 -3.13 10.28 -7.39
N GLU A 19 -4.36 9.78 -7.22
CA GLU A 19 -5.23 10.08 -6.07
C GLU A 19 -4.78 9.43 -4.76
N ILE A 20 -3.97 8.36 -4.80
CA ILE A 20 -3.48 7.71 -3.58
C ILE A 20 -2.55 8.68 -2.83
N ASN A 21 -2.95 9.06 -1.62
CA ASN A 21 -2.15 9.91 -0.75
C ASN A 21 -1.77 9.17 0.54
N ILE A 22 -0.63 9.58 1.12
CA ILE A 22 -0.06 9.00 2.36
C ILE A 22 -1.05 9.10 3.53
N PHE A 23 -1.95 10.10 3.47
CA PHE A 23 -2.91 10.42 4.53
C PHE A 23 -4.36 10.05 4.19
N SER A 24 -4.68 9.77 2.93
CA SER A 24 -6.04 9.40 2.54
C SER A 24 -6.05 8.39 1.39
N CYS A 25 -6.68 7.25 1.63
CA CYS A 25 -7.08 6.31 0.59
C CYS A 25 -8.60 6.15 0.68
N LYS A 26 -9.36 6.69 -0.28
CA LYS A 26 -10.83 6.63 -0.26
C LYS A 26 -11.28 5.19 -0.49
N LYS A 27 -12.20 4.66 0.30
CA LYS A 27 -12.72 3.31 0.05
C LYS A 27 -13.52 3.28 -1.27
N GLN A 28 -12.91 2.78 -2.34
CA GLN A 28 -13.54 2.62 -3.65
C GLN A 28 -13.72 1.13 -3.98
N ILE A 29 -14.79 0.83 -4.71
CA ILE A 29 -15.00 -0.49 -5.32
C ILE A 29 -14.70 -0.31 -6.81
N PHE A 30 -13.71 -1.05 -7.30
CA PHE A 30 -13.31 -1.01 -8.70
C PHE A 30 -14.06 -2.09 -9.48
N LYS A 31 -14.44 -1.77 -10.71
CA LYS A 31 -14.92 -2.74 -11.69
C LYS A 31 -14.20 -2.48 -13.00
N VAL A 32 -13.45 -3.47 -13.49
CA VAL A 32 -12.64 -3.34 -14.72
C VAL A 32 -13.44 -3.88 -15.90
N GLN A 33 -13.61 -3.07 -16.93
CA GLN A 33 -14.25 -3.46 -18.18
C GLN A 33 -13.45 -2.88 -19.34
N LEU A 34 -12.34 -3.54 -19.66
CA LEU A 34 -11.53 -3.20 -20.82
C LEU A 34 -12.06 -4.02 -22.01
N SER A 35 -12.45 -3.33 -23.07
CA SER A 35 -13.07 -3.90 -24.28
C SER A 35 -12.12 -4.83 -25.05
N GLN A 36 -10.82 -4.71 -24.82
CA GLN A 36 -9.76 -5.47 -25.50
C GLN A 36 -9.33 -6.73 -24.74
N LEU A 37 -9.79 -6.92 -23.49
CA LEU A 37 -9.45 -8.08 -22.66
C LEU A 37 -10.66 -9.01 -22.46
N GLY A 38 -10.39 -10.31 -22.35
CA GLY A 38 -11.42 -11.29 -21.98
C GLY A 38 -11.94 -11.10 -20.55
N GLU A 39 -13.11 -11.67 -20.22
CA GLU A 39 -13.69 -11.57 -18.86
C GLU A 39 -12.74 -12.09 -17.76
N ALA A 40 -11.97 -13.15 -18.04
CA ALA A 40 -11.01 -13.72 -17.11
C ALA A 40 -9.81 -12.80 -16.83
N GLU A 41 -9.35 -12.05 -17.83
CA GLU A 41 -8.25 -11.09 -17.72
C GLU A 41 -8.70 -9.83 -17.01
N ASN A 42 -9.90 -9.32 -17.34
CA ASN A 42 -10.53 -8.21 -16.63
C ASN A 42 -10.67 -8.52 -15.12
N PHE A 43 -11.07 -9.74 -14.76
CA PHE A 43 -11.14 -10.16 -13.37
C PHE A 43 -9.76 -10.25 -12.68
N ALA A 44 -8.73 -10.70 -13.40
CA ALA A 44 -7.37 -10.76 -12.89
C ALA A 44 -6.79 -9.35 -12.62
N VAL A 45 -7.03 -8.40 -13.53
CA VAL A 45 -6.64 -6.99 -13.38
C VAL A 45 -7.40 -6.36 -12.20
N GLU A 46 -8.71 -6.60 -12.08
CA GLU A 46 -9.50 -6.12 -10.93
C GLU A 46 -8.94 -6.63 -9.61
N LYS A 47 -8.63 -7.93 -9.51
CA LYS A 47 -8.05 -8.52 -8.30
C LYS A 47 -6.69 -7.92 -7.95
N LYS A 48 -5.82 -7.68 -8.94
CA LYS A 48 -4.52 -7.01 -8.73
C LYS A 48 -4.72 -5.57 -8.24
N LEU A 49 -5.62 -4.83 -8.87
CA LEU A 49 -5.88 -3.43 -8.54
C LEU A 49 -6.47 -3.29 -7.13
N VAL A 50 -7.45 -4.11 -6.76
CA VAL A 50 -8.00 -4.17 -5.39
C VAL A 50 -6.92 -4.55 -4.38
N ARG A 51 -6.00 -5.47 -4.72
CA ARG A 51 -4.90 -5.86 -3.82
C ARG A 51 -3.93 -4.69 -3.59
N PHE A 52 -3.54 -3.97 -4.63
CA PHE A 52 -2.64 -2.83 -4.49
C PHE A 52 -3.30 -1.64 -3.77
N TYR A 53 -4.59 -1.45 -3.98
CA TYR A 53 -5.35 -0.40 -3.33
C TYR A 53 -5.67 -0.71 -1.85
N SER A 54 -5.92 -1.97 -1.52
CA SER A 54 -6.21 -2.41 -0.14
C SER A 54 -5.01 -2.35 0.80
N LEU A 55 -3.77 -2.30 0.29
CA LEU A 55 -2.57 -2.01 1.08
C LEU A 55 -2.64 -0.65 1.79
N GLY A 56 -3.41 0.30 1.26
CA GLY A 56 -3.69 1.58 1.91
C GLY A 56 -4.84 1.56 2.92
N GLN A 57 -5.57 0.44 3.07
CA GLN A 57 -6.77 0.37 3.92
C GLN A 57 -6.47 0.04 5.39
N HIS A 58 -7.41 0.46 6.25
CA HIS A 58 -7.39 0.41 7.72
C HIS A 58 -6.94 -0.93 8.36
N SER A 59 -7.16 -2.07 7.71
CA SER A 59 -6.86 -3.38 8.31
C SER A 59 -5.36 -3.61 8.53
N PHE A 60 -4.52 -3.14 7.60
CA PHE A 60 -3.06 -3.20 7.73
C PHE A 60 -2.55 -2.36 8.92
N TRP A 61 -3.22 -1.22 9.17
CA TRP A 61 -2.87 -0.30 10.26
C TRP A 61 -3.21 -0.83 11.65
N ASN A 62 -4.17 -1.76 11.77
CA ASN A 62 -4.53 -2.35 13.06
C ASN A 62 -3.49 -3.35 13.58
N ILE A 63 -2.80 -4.05 12.68
CA ILE A 63 -1.77 -5.04 13.03
C ILE A 63 -0.39 -4.38 13.22
N LEU A 64 -0.23 -3.16 12.71
CA LEU A 64 1.04 -2.45 12.70
C LEU A 64 1.67 -2.21 14.07
N PRO A 65 0.92 -1.76 15.11
CA PRO A 65 1.47 -1.54 16.43
C PRO A 65 2.17 -2.80 16.99
N VAL A 66 1.58 -3.98 16.75
CA VAL A 66 2.12 -5.27 17.20
C VAL A 66 3.47 -5.55 16.56
N TYR A 67 3.60 -5.31 15.24
CA TYR A 67 4.87 -5.47 14.54
C TYR A 67 5.93 -4.48 15.02
N THR A 68 5.57 -3.21 15.21
CA THR A 68 6.52 -2.20 15.72
C THR A 68 7.03 -2.54 17.13
N ILE A 69 6.18 -3.09 18.00
CA ILE A 69 6.58 -3.55 19.33
C ILE A 69 7.57 -4.71 19.22
N LEU A 70 7.28 -5.71 18.39
CA LEU A 70 8.17 -6.86 18.20
C LEU A 70 9.55 -6.45 17.68
N VAL A 71 9.60 -5.56 16.68
CA VAL A 71 10.88 -5.05 16.14
C VAL A 71 11.63 -4.25 17.20
N TYR A 72 10.93 -3.41 17.97
CA TYR A 72 11.55 -2.63 19.03
C TYR A 72 12.14 -3.51 20.13
N LEU A 73 11.40 -4.52 20.59
CA LEU A 73 11.89 -5.50 21.56
C LEU A 73 13.13 -6.22 21.02
N LEU A 74 13.12 -6.61 19.74
CA LEU A 74 14.27 -7.25 19.11
C LEU A 74 15.51 -6.34 19.12
N MET A 75 15.35 -5.03 18.85
CA MET A 75 16.44 -4.04 18.94
C MET A 75 16.97 -3.86 20.37
N VAL A 76 16.10 -3.95 21.38
CA VAL A 76 16.50 -3.92 22.80
C VAL A 76 17.28 -5.20 23.15
N PHE A 77 16.80 -6.37 22.74
CA PHE A 77 17.48 -7.65 23.01
C PHE A 77 18.82 -7.80 22.29
N THR A 78 18.96 -7.23 21.08
CA THR A 78 20.22 -7.24 20.33
C THR A 78 21.20 -6.16 20.77
N ASN A 79 20.89 -5.41 21.84
CA ASN A 79 21.70 -4.30 22.36
C ASN A 79 21.91 -3.15 21.36
N ILE A 80 21.08 -3.04 20.31
CA ILE A 80 21.06 -1.84 19.46
C ILE A 80 20.57 -0.64 20.27
N ILE A 81 19.60 -0.88 21.16
CA ILE A 81 19.15 0.09 22.16
C ILE A 81 19.73 -0.36 23.51
N PRO A 82 20.74 0.34 24.06
CA PRO A 82 21.43 -0.09 25.27
C PRO A 82 20.57 0.17 26.51
N TYR A 83 19.73 -0.80 26.88
CA TYR A 83 18.85 -0.66 28.06
C TYR A 83 19.64 -0.60 29.37
N HIS A 84 20.82 -1.23 29.43
CA HIS A 84 21.68 -1.29 30.61
C HIS A 84 22.25 0.08 31.00
N GLU A 85 22.50 0.93 30.00
CA GLU A 85 23.10 2.26 30.17
C GLU A 85 22.04 3.33 30.37
N LEU A 86 20.93 3.24 29.62
CA LEU A 86 19.83 4.19 29.68
C LEU A 86 18.93 3.96 30.90
N GLY A 87 18.71 2.70 31.28
CA GLY A 87 17.70 2.32 32.27
C GLY A 87 16.31 2.12 31.65
N ILE A 88 15.41 1.52 32.44
CA ILE A 88 14.10 1.02 31.97
C ILE A 88 13.19 2.17 31.50
N VAL A 89 13.12 3.27 32.27
CA VAL A 89 12.19 4.39 32.02
C VAL A 89 12.47 5.10 30.68
N PRO A 90 13.70 5.54 30.36
CA PRO A 90 13.99 6.16 29.07
C PRO A 90 13.89 5.18 27.90
N THR A 91 14.16 3.89 28.11
CA THR A 91 13.95 2.85 27.09
C THR A 91 12.46 2.69 26.75
N ILE A 92 11.55 2.84 27.71
CA ILE A 92 10.11 2.85 27.43
C ILE A 92 9.70 4.14 26.73
N LEU A 93 10.24 5.29 27.13
CA LEU A 93 9.94 6.58 26.48
C LEU A 93 10.39 6.63 25.01
N LEU A 94 11.53 6.02 24.68
CA LEU A 94 12.06 5.93 23.31
C LEU A 94 11.17 5.13 22.36
N TYR A 95 10.29 4.27 22.87
CA TYR A 95 9.34 3.54 22.05
C TYR A 95 8.38 4.47 21.30
N ALA A 96 7.91 5.56 21.93
CA ALA A 96 6.96 6.47 21.31
C ALA A 96 7.49 7.15 20.03
N PRO A 97 8.66 7.83 20.03
CA PRO A 97 9.22 8.40 18.80
C PRO A 97 9.64 7.32 17.80
N PHE A 98 10.10 6.16 18.26
CA PHE A 98 10.41 5.03 17.37
C PHE A 98 9.17 4.53 16.62
N ALA A 99 8.07 4.30 17.34
CA ALA A 99 6.82 3.84 16.77
C ALA A 99 6.26 4.88 15.78
N LEU A 100 6.29 6.17 16.13
CA LEU A 100 5.87 7.25 15.22
C LEU A 100 6.69 7.27 13.93
N ALA A 101 8.02 7.20 14.04
CA ALA A 101 8.91 7.19 12.88
C ALA A 101 8.67 5.94 12.02
N ALA A 102 8.57 4.75 12.63
CA ALA A 102 8.32 3.51 11.93
C ALA A 102 6.97 3.51 11.19
N MET A 103 5.91 4.01 11.82
CA MET A 103 4.59 4.12 11.18
C MET A 103 4.61 5.09 10.00
N LEU A 104 5.29 6.23 10.13
CA LEU A 104 5.42 7.21 9.04
C LEU A 104 6.23 6.65 7.87
N LEU A 105 7.39 6.04 8.14
CA LEU A 105 8.22 5.41 7.11
C LEU A 105 7.45 4.32 6.37
N LEU A 106 6.71 3.49 7.10
CA LEU A 106 5.92 2.44 6.50
C LEU A 106 4.72 2.99 5.70
N ARG A 107 4.07 4.05 6.16
CA ARG A 107 3.05 4.78 5.37
C ARG A 107 3.62 5.22 4.04
N ILE A 108 4.77 5.89 4.07
CA ILE A 108 5.45 6.38 2.88
C ILE A 108 5.80 5.21 1.95
N ALA A 109 6.42 4.16 2.49
CA ALA A 109 6.83 2.99 1.72
C ALA A 109 5.64 2.27 1.07
N ALA A 110 4.55 2.04 1.84
CA ALA A 110 3.35 1.39 1.34
C ALA A 110 2.66 2.23 0.25
N THR A 111 2.56 3.55 0.44
CA THR A 111 2.02 4.46 -0.56
C THR A 111 2.86 4.48 -1.84
N LEU A 112 4.18 4.58 -1.71
CA LEU A 112 5.09 4.56 -2.86
C LEU A 112 5.03 3.22 -3.59
N TYR A 113 4.98 2.11 -2.86
CA TYR A 113 4.86 0.77 -3.43
C TYR A 113 3.53 0.60 -4.17
N ALA A 114 2.41 1.06 -3.59
CA ALA A 114 1.11 1.03 -4.25
C ALA A 114 1.11 1.86 -5.54
N LYS A 115 1.65 3.09 -5.50
CA LYS A 115 1.78 3.95 -6.69
C LYS A 115 2.62 3.29 -7.78
N ARG A 116 3.83 2.82 -7.43
CA ARG A 116 4.72 2.14 -8.38
C ARG A 116 4.09 0.88 -8.97
N SER A 117 3.36 0.11 -8.17
CA SER A 117 2.72 -1.12 -8.63
C SER A 117 1.56 -0.83 -9.59
N LEU A 118 0.80 0.24 -9.36
CA LEU A 118 -0.27 0.66 -10.27
C LEU A 118 0.28 1.26 -11.57
N LEU A 119 1.34 2.07 -11.50
CA LEU A 119 2.02 2.57 -12.70
C LEU A 119 2.67 1.43 -13.50
N LYS A 120 3.23 0.42 -12.82
CA LYS A 120 3.75 -0.77 -13.51
C LYS A 120 2.62 -1.57 -14.16
N LEU A 121 1.47 -1.70 -13.49
CA LEU A 121 0.30 -2.37 -14.05
C LEU A 121 -0.22 -1.63 -15.30
N GLU A 122 -0.28 -0.30 -15.26
CA GLU A 122 -0.59 0.53 -16.42
C GLU A 122 0.38 0.27 -17.58
N GLN A 123 1.69 0.32 -17.33
CA GLN A 123 2.71 0.04 -18.34
C GLN A 123 2.60 -1.37 -18.92
N GLU A 124 2.32 -2.37 -18.09
CA GLU A 124 2.08 -3.75 -18.54
C GLU A 124 0.88 -3.80 -19.50
N LEU A 125 -0.23 -3.10 -19.19
CA LEU A 125 -1.40 -3.02 -20.08
C LEU A 125 -1.13 -2.25 -21.38
N GLU A 126 -0.39 -1.13 -21.35
CA GLU A 126 -0.03 -0.38 -22.57
C GLU A 126 0.95 -1.14 -23.47
N SER A 127 1.84 -1.94 -22.88
CA SER A 127 2.83 -2.74 -23.61
C SER A 127 2.28 -4.06 -24.14
N ASP A 128 1.05 -4.43 -23.76
CA ASP A 128 0.42 -5.65 -24.23
C ASP A 128 0.01 -5.47 -25.71
N PRO A 129 0.49 -6.33 -26.64
CA PRO A 129 0.19 -6.20 -28.07
C PRO A 129 -1.31 -6.29 -28.40
N SER A 130 -2.14 -6.81 -27.47
CA SER A 130 -3.60 -6.78 -27.54
C SER A 130 -4.20 -5.37 -27.46
N PHE A 131 -3.51 -4.41 -26.83
CA PHE A 131 -3.90 -2.99 -26.74
C PHE A 131 -3.39 -2.13 -27.90
N ILE A 132 -2.28 -2.53 -28.54
CA ILE A 132 -1.62 -1.76 -29.60
C ILE A 132 -2.28 -1.97 -30.98
N PHE A 133 -2.97 -3.11 -31.17
CA PHE A 133 -3.62 -3.48 -32.44
C PHE A 133 -5.15 -3.63 -32.35
N GLY A 134 -5.77 -3.24 -31.24
CA GLY A 134 -7.22 -3.32 -31.01
C GLY A 134 -7.97 -2.04 -31.35
#